data_AF-A0AA43TTY4-F1
#
_entry.id   AF-A0AA43TTY4-F1
#
_cell.length_a   1.000
_cell.length_b   1.000
_cell.length_c   1.000
_cell.angle_alpha   90.00
_cell.angle_beta   90.00
_cell.angle_gamma   90.00
#
_symmetry.space_group_name_H-M   'P 1'
#
loop_
_entity.id
_entity.type
_entity.pdbx_description
1 polymer ?
#
loop_
_entity_poly.entity_id
_entity_poly.type
_entity_poly.pdbx_seq_one_letter_code
_entity_poly.pdbx_strand_id
1 'polypeptide(L)'
;MSHNPDSVDTEFETPLSLVLSGHTHGGQVVLPFLGALRLPVENKAYSSGLIATPRTPLFISRGIGWAILPVRFNCYPEIAVLELVNPKLTA
;
A
#
# COMPACT_ATOMS: atom_id res chain seq x y z
N MET A 1 2.88 -9.73 -6.71
CA MET A 1 3.16 -8.28 -6.55
C MET A 1 2.44 -7.56 -7.67
N SER A 2 1.75 -6.45 -7.37
CA SER A 2 1.15 -5.57 -8.39
C SER A 2 1.54 -4.13 -8.07
N HIS A 3 1.84 -3.32 -9.09
CA HIS A 3 2.14 -1.92 -8.86
C HIS A 3 0.93 -1.19 -8.22
N ASN A 4 -0.25 -1.32 -8.85
CA ASN A 4 -1.49 -0.69 -8.40
C ASN A 4 -2.20 -1.56 -7.35
N PRO A 5 -2.51 -1.05 -6.15
CA PRO A 5 -3.24 -1.78 -5.13
C PRO A 5 -4.68 -2.17 -5.52
N ASP A 6 -5.34 -1.47 -6.44
CA ASP A 6 -6.71 -1.82 -6.89
C ASP A 6 -6.77 -3.22 -7.53
N SER A 7 -5.63 -3.74 -8.00
CA SER A 7 -5.53 -5.13 -8.46
C SER A 7 -5.87 -6.16 -7.38
N VAL A 8 -5.87 -5.79 -6.08
CA VAL A 8 -6.28 -6.70 -5.01
C VAL A 8 -7.76 -7.09 -5.09
N ASP A 9 -8.58 -6.20 -5.67
CA ASP A 9 -10.04 -6.34 -5.72
C ASP A 9 -10.51 -7.13 -6.95
N THR A 10 -9.60 -7.44 -7.88
CA THR A 10 -9.91 -8.26 -9.06
C THR A 10 -9.92 -9.76 -8.71
N GLU A 11 -10.44 -10.58 -9.62
CA GLU A 11 -10.36 -12.03 -9.46
C GLU A 11 -8.93 -12.54 -9.67
N PHE A 12 -8.57 -13.60 -8.93
CA PHE A 12 -7.31 -14.34 -9.10
C PHE A 12 -7.62 -15.80 -9.37
N GLU A 13 -6.88 -16.40 -10.28
CA GLU A 13 -6.96 -17.84 -10.55
C GLU A 13 -6.32 -18.67 -9.43
N THR A 14 -5.42 -18.07 -8.63
CA THR A 14 -4.69 -18.74 -7.57
C THR A 14 -4.86 -18.00 -6.23
N PRO A 15 -4.96 -18.73 -5.10
CA PRO A 15 -5.00 -18.11 -3.78
C PRO A 15 -3.69 -17.39 -3.48
N LEU A 16 -3.78 -16.11 -3.09
CA LEU A 16 -2.63 -15.29 -2.70
C LEU A 16 -2.61 -15.12 -1.18
N SER A 17 -1.45 -15.32 -0.56
CA SER A 17 -1.28 -15.10 0.89
C SER A 17 -1.02 -13.64 1.27
N LEU A 18 -0.50 -12.85 0.33
CA LEU A 18 -0.18 -11.43 0.48
C LEU A 18 -0.01 -10.79 -0.89
N VAL A 19 -0.56 -9.59 -1.08
CA VAL A 19 -0.26 -8.71 -2.22
C VAL A 19 0.64 -7.58 -1.74
N LEU A 20 1.73 -7.33 -2.48
CA LEU A 20 2.62 -6.19 -2.27
C LEU A 20 2.41 -5.18 -3.38
N SER A 21 2.22 -3.93 -3.01
CA SER A 21 1.98 -2.81 -3.91
C SER A 21 2.68 -1.53 -3.48
N GLY A 22 2.66 -0.55 -4.38
CA GLY A 22 3.10 0.82 -4.11
C GLY A 22 2.10 1.77 -4.73
N HIS A 23 2.56 2.52 -5.75
CA HIS A 23 1.74 3.37 -6.63
C HIS A 23 1.14 4.64 -5.99
N THR A 24 0.64 4.54 -4.77
CA THR A 24 -0.08 5.64 -4.11
C THR A 24 0.86 6.70 -3.55
N HIS A 25 2.13 6.36 -3.31
CA HIS A 25 3.12 7.17 -2.59
C HIS A 25 2.60 7.69 -1.23
N GLY A 26 1.63 7.00 -0.60
CA GLY A 26 0.95 7.48 0.60
C GLY A 26 0.17 8.79 0.41
N GLY A 27 -0.15 9.15 -0.84
CA GLY A 27 -0.84 10.38 -1.23
C GLY A 27 0.06 11.60 -1.44
N GLN A 28 1.36 11.51 -1.16
CA GLN A 28 2.39 12.60 -1.20
C GLN A 28 2.11 13.84 -0.33
N VAL A 29 0.89 14.36 -0.28
CA VAL A 29 0.48 15.53 0.49
C VAL A 29 -0.69 15.13 1.38
N VAL A 30 -0.43 15.02 2.68
CA VAL A 30 -1.42 14.63 3.68
C VAL A 30 -1.73 15.83 4.57
N LEU A 31 -2.85 16.49 4.34
CA LEU A 31 -3.24 17.67 5.10
C LEU A 31 -3.74 17.27 6.49
N PRO A 32 -3.45 18.06 7.54
CA PRO A 32 -4.07 17.89 8.84
C PRO A 32 -5.59 17.85 8.70
N PHE A 33 -6.24 16.90 9.38
CA PHE A 33 -7.71 16.70 9.42
C PHE A 33 -8.38 16.27 8.10
N LEU A 34 -7.82 16.60 6.92
CA LEU A 34 -8.39 16.25 5.61
C LEU A 34 -7.81 14.95 5.02
N GLY A 35 -6.61 14.55 5.43
CA GLY A 35 -5.94 13.37 4.90
C GLY A 35 -5.24 13.62 3.55
N ALA A 36 -5.05 12.55 2.77
CA ALA A 36 -4.34 12.61 1.50
C ALA A 36 -5.12 13.44 0.44
N LEU A 37 -4.47 14.44 -0.14
CA LEU A 37 -5.10 15.31 -1.14
C LEU A 37 -5.47 14.56 -2.43
N ARG A 38 -4.64 13.58 -2.82
CA ARG A 38 -4.87 12.75 -3.99
C ARG A 38 -4.33 11.35 -3.78
N LEU A 39 -5.15 10.35 -4.11
CA LEU A 39 -4.74 8.96 -4.24
C LEU A 39 -5.14 8.47 -5.64
N PRO A 40 -4.19 8.02 -6.48
CA PRO A 40 -4.43 7.61 -7.87
C PRO A 40 -5.01 6.19 -7.98
N VAL A 41 -5.97 5.85 -7.11
CA VAL A 41 -6.59 4.53 -7.00
C VAL A 41 -8.10 4.67 -6.91
N GLU A 42 -8.87 3.65 -7.23
CA GLU A 42 -10.34 3.66 -7.08
C GLU A 42 -10.71 3.63 -5.60
N ASN A 43 -10.15 2.68 -4.85
CA ASN A 43 -10.42 2.56 -3.43
C ASN A 43 -9.54 3.51 -2.60
N LYS A 44 -10.13 4.60 -2.08
CA LYS A 44 -9.39 5.63 -1.32
C LYS A 44 -8.88 5.16 0.05
N ALA A 45 -9.28 3.97 0.51
CA ALA A 45 -8.66 3.34 1.68
C ALA A 45 -7.24 2.83 1.38
N TYR A 46 -6.93 2.56 0.10
CA TYR A 46 -5.63 2.05 -0.34
C TYR A 46 -4.60 3.19 -0.42
N SER A 47 -4.14 3.61 0.77
CA SER A 47 -3.17 4.69 0.92
C SER A 47 -1.75 4.18 1.20
N SER A 48 -1.54 3.46 2.31
CA SER A 48 -0.26 2.85 2.68
C SER A 48 -0.41 1.84 3.83
N GLY A 49 0.59 1.00 4.04
CA GLY A 49 0.65 0.04 5.15
C GLY A 49 0.01 -1.30 4.84
N LEU A 50 -0.15 -2.14 5.87
CA LEU A 50 -0.84 -3.42 5.78
C LEU A 50 -2.35 -3.22 5.95
N ILE A 51 -3.11 -3.63 4.96
CA ILE A 51 -4.55 -3.48 4.86
C ILE A 51 -5.18 -4.86 4.71
N ALA A 52 -6.16 -5.15 5.56
CA ALA A 52 -7.02 -6.31 5.39
C ALA A 52 -8.02 -6.05 4.27
N THR A 53 -8.07 -6.93 3.27
CA THR A 53 -9.09 -6.89 2.21
C THR A 53 -9.96 -8.14 2.29
N PRO A 54 -11.14 -8.16 1.65
CA PRO A 54 -11.99 -9.35 1.64
C PRO A 54 -11.35 -10.59 1.03
N ARG A 55 -10.32 -10.43 0.17
CA ARG A 55 -9.73 -11.53 -0.61
C ARG A 55 -8.36 -11.95 -0.10
N THR A 56 -7.46 -11.00 0.10
CA THR A 56 -6.08 -11.27 0.53
C THR A 56 -5.47 -10.04 1.20
N PRO A 57 -4.63 -10.19 2.24
CA PRO A 57 -3.92 -9.06 2.81
C PRO A 57 -3.14 -8.27 1.75
N LEU A 58 -3.15 -6.95 1.86
CA LEU A 58 -2.49 -6.04 0.95
C LEU A 58 -1.51 -5.17 1.73
N PHE A 59 -0.23 -5.19 1.39
CA PHE A 59 0.73 -4.21 1.87
C PHE A 59 1.05 -3.19 0.78
N ILE A 60 0.90 -1.90 1.10
CA ILE A 60 1.18 -0.79 0.19
C ILE A 60 2.35 0.02 0.76
N SER A 61 3.51 -0.02 0.09
CA SER A 61 4.61 0.86 0.50
C SER A 61 4.40 2.29 0.03
N ARG A 62 4.83 3.24 0.87
CA ARG A 62 4.90 4.66 0.49
C ARG A 62 6.08 4.93 -0.44
N GLY A 63 7.09 4.05 -0.43
CA GLY A 63 8.33 4.18 -1.17
C GLY A 63 9.17 5.40 -0.79
N ILE A 64 10.35 5.51 -1.41
CA ILE A 64 11.27 6.65 -1.21
C ILE A 64 11.04 7.78 -2.24
N GLY A 65 10.42 7.46 -3.37
CA GLY A 65 10.20 8.40 -4.48
C GLY A 65 8.92 9.22 -4.35
N TRP A 66 8.59 9.89 -5.44
CA TRP A 66 7.46 10.79 -5.62
C TRP A 66 6.88 10.63 -7.03
N ALA A 67 5.64 11.06 -7.24
CA ALA A 67 5.00 11.13 -8.55
C ALA A 67 4.77 12.58 -8.96
N ILE A 68 4.91 12.86 -10.25
CA ILE A 68 4.71 14.15 -10.93
C ILE A 68 5.65 15.27 -10.43
N LEU A 69 5.54 15.66 -9.17
CA LEU A 69 6.36 16.68 -8.51
C LEU A 69 7.14 16.09 -7.32
N PRO A 70 8.36 16.58 -7.03
CA PRO A 70 9.18 16.14 -5.91
C PRO A 70 8.69 16.70 -4.57
N VAL A 71 7.43 16.44 -4.22
CA VAL A 71 6.80 16.95 -3.00
C VAL A 71 6.33 15.81 -2.10
N ARG A 72 6.65 15.97 -0.81
CA ARG A 72 6.17 15.14 0.30
C ARG A 72 5.86 16.01 1.50
N PHE A 73 4.57 16.20 1.81
CA PHE A 73 4.12 16.98 2.96
C PHE A 73 3.32 16.10 3.90
N ASN A 74 3.77 16.01 5.17
CA ASN A 74 3.26 15.07 6.17
C ASN A 74 3.20 13.62 5.64
N CYS A 75 4.08 13.31 4.68
CA CYS A 75 4.14 12.04 3.99
C CYS A 75 5.59 11.53 3.88
N TYR A 76 6.16 11.05 4.99
CA TYR A 76 7.56 10.62 5.01
C TYR A 76 7.85 9.44 4.06
N PRO A 77 9.03 9.42 3.40
CA PRO A 77 9.49 8.29 2.59
C PRO A 77 9.68 7.05 3.46
N GLU A 78 9.55 5.88 2.85
CA GLU A 78 9.52 4.61 3.56
C GLU A 78 10.40 3.56 2.86
N ILE A 79 11.16 2.82 3.67
CA ILE A 79 11.76 1.54 3.31
C ILE A 79 11.17 0.53 4.29
N ALA A 80 10.27 -0.33 3.81
CA ALA A 80 9.61 -1.31 4.63
C ALA A 80 10.40 -2.61 4.68
N VAL A 81 10.51 -3.20 5.88
CA VAL A 81 11.02 -4.56 6.08
C VAL A 81 9.83 -5.44 6.45
N LEU A 82 9.56 -6.45 5.63
CA LEU A 82 8.47 -7.39 5.85
C LEU A 82 9.07 -8.73 6.22
N GLU A 83 8.70 -9.24 7.40
CA GLU A 83 9.07 -10.57 7.83
C GLU A 83 7.88 -11.51 7.59
N LEU A 84 8.12 -12.54 6.78
CA LEU A 84 7.13 -13.60 6.56
C LEU A 84 7.34 -14.69 7.61
N VAL A 85 6.47 -14.70 8.60
CA VAL A 85 6.50 -15.70 9.68
C VAL A 85 5.54 -16.84 9.36
N ASN A 86 6.00 -18.08 9.56
CA ASN A 86 5.11 -19.23 9.63
C ASN A 86 4.78 -19.47 11.11
N PRO A 87 3.52 -19.22 11.55
CA PRO A 87 3.15 -19.42 12.94
C PRO A 87 3.26 -20.89 13.39
N LYS A 88 3.38 -21.86 12.47
CA LYS A 88 3.59 -23.28 12.79
C LYS A 88 5.05 -23.68 13.00
N LEU A 89 6.00 -22.78 12.73
CA LEU A 89 7.45 -23.04 12.85
C LEU A 89 8.12 -22.17 13.92
N THR A 90 7.36 -21.32 14.59
CA THR A 90 7.79 -20.50 15.72
C THR A 90 7.36 -21.21 17.01
N ALA A 91 8.14 -22.22 17.40
CA ALA A 91 8.06 -22.93 18.67
C ALA A 91 9.34 -22.67 19.47
#